data_AF-W0FPE8-F1
#
_entry.id   AF-W0FPE8-F1
#
_cell.length_a   1.000
_cell.length_b   1.000
_cell.length_c   1.000
_cell.angle_alpha   90.00
_cell.angle_beta   90.00
_cell.angle_gamma   90.00
#
_symmetry.space_group_name_H-M   'P 1'
#
loop_
_entity.id
_entity.type
_entity.pdbx_description
1 polymer ?
#
loop_
_entity_poly.entity_id
_entity_poly.type
_entity_poly.pdbx_seq_one_letter_code
_entity_poly.pdbx_strand_id
1 'polypeptide(L)'
;MVNDSKKRRDTPLQKCHVWTTPLAEKSFVPIGHGVFVASPALCFLQAARSLSYFEHVELGYELCGAYSRTPGSGNGFINRYSQLATPKQIASLCDKLEYAPGRKAALRAIRRVLPNSKSPAETDMAIKIVFSLIEGGYGLPHPELNGEVPLTDEAAQIAGKQRVYPDVMWRKEKLCLEYESHLHHELASDRISDSIRRNALGCMGFKVITVTPSQLKSITEFDGIMSEVARHLKIRMRPTSKKTFERRFALNEAIKKRMRDDLKPTEWPYI
;
A
#
# COMPACT_ATOMS: atom_id res chain seq x y z
N MET A 1 30.49 0.74 10.67
CA MET A 1 29.97 -0.26 11.62
C MET A 1 30.77 -0.15 12.92
N VAL A 2 30.12 -0.16 14.08
CA VAL A 2 30.80 -0.11 15.39
C VAL A 2 31.22 -1.52 15.79
N ASN A 3 32.50 -1.82 15.65
CA ASN A 3 33.07 -3.16 15.87
C ASN A 3 33.42 -3.47 17.34
N ASP A 4 33.35 -2.48 18.23
CA ASP A 4 33.69 -2.60 19.65
C ASP A 4 32.52 -2.14 20.53
N SER A 5 32.13 -2.96 21.52
CA SER A 5 31.07 -2.61 22.46
C SER A 5 31.39 -1.36 23.28
N LYS A 6 32.66 -1.08 23.55
CA LYS A 6 33.11 0.12 24.30
C LYS A 6 32.91 1.42 23.54
N LYS A 7 32.75 1.35 22.21
CA LYS A 7 32.50 2.51 21.34
C LYS A 7 31.01 2.78 21.12
N ARG A 8 30.14 1.95 21.69
CA ARG A 8 28.68 2.15 21.65
C ARG A 8 28.33 3.28 22.63
N ARG A 9 27.46 4.18 22.20
CA ARG A 9 26.95 5.27 23.02
C ARG A 9 25.45 5.09 23.13
N ASP A 10 24.96 5.10 24.36
CA ASP A 10 23.55 5.21 24.68
C ASP A 10 23.32 6.56 25.35
N THR A 11 22.33 7.30 24.87
CA THR A 11 21.87 8.54 25.48
C THR A 11 20.35 8.46 25.64
N PRO A 12 19.72 9.34 26.43
CA PRO A 12 18.25 9.42 26.49
C PRO A 12 17.58 9.66 25.12
N LEU A 13 18.32 10.22 24.15
CA LEU A 13 17.83 10.53 22.79
C LEU A 13 18.28 9.52 21.73
N GLN A 14 19.23 8.64 22.04
CA GLN A 14 19.82 7.72 21.07
C GLN A 14 20.05 6.35 21.70
N LYS A 15 19.41 5.32 21.14
CA LYS A 15 19.59 3.93 21.54
C LYS A 15 20.45 3.19 20.53
N CYS A 16 21.49 2.51 20.99
CA CYS A 16 22.34 1.68 20.15
C CYS A 16 21.67 0.33 19.85
N HIS A 17 21.26 0.11 18.60
CA HIS A 17 20.78 -1.18 18.14
C HIS A 17 21.92 -1.98 17.51
N VAL A 18 22.23 -3.15 18.09
CA VAL A 18 23.29 -4.02 17.58
C VAL A 18 22.71 -5.03 16.60
N TRP A 19 23.27 -5.05 15.40
CA TRP A 19 23.01 -6.08 14.40
C TRP A 19 24.18 -7.07 14.37
N THR A 20 23.95 -8.31 14.77
CA THR A 20 25.01 -9.33 14.95
C THR A 20 25.03 -10.39 13.84
N THR A 21 24.08 -10.35 12.90
CA THR A 21 24.01 -11.32 11.80
C THR A 21 24.75 -10.78 10.57
N PRO A 22 25.37 -11.65 9.74
CA PRO A 22 25.98 -11.23 8.49
C PRO A 22 25.00 -10.44 7.63
N LEU A 23 25.49 -9.37 7.02
CA LEU A 23 24.72 -8.56 6.09
C LEU A 23 24.92 -9.10 4.67
N ALA A 24 23.88 -8.97 3.85
CA ALA A 24 23.96 -9.34 2.44
C ALA A 24 24.47 -8.14 1.63
N GLU A 25 24.97 -8.41 0.43
CA GLU A 25 25.20 -7.35 -0.54
C GLU A 25 23.93 -6.51 -0.74
N LYS A 26 24.09 -5.19 -0.93
CA LYS A 26 22.99 -4.22 -1.08
C LYS A 26 22.11 -4.02 0.17
N SER A 27 22.55 -4.50 1.34
CA SER A 27 21.97 -4.11 2.64
C SER A 27 22.14 -2.61 2.91
N PHE A 28 23.14 -1.97 2.32
CA PHE A 28 23.41 -0.54 2.46
C PHE A 28 23.60 0.12 1.09
N VAL A 29 23.25 1.40 1.01
CA VAL A 29 23.41 2.24 -0.18
C VAL A 29 24.35 3.40 0.16
N PRO A 30 25.38 3.67 -0.66
CA PRO A 30 26.26 4.82 -0.44
C PRO A 30 25.50 6.12 -0.73
N ILE A 31 25.68 7.12 0.14
CA ILE A 31 25.15 8.49 -0.05
C ILE A 31 26.25 9.55 -0.18
N GLY A 32 27.51 9.11 -0.37
CA GLY A 32 28.68 9.97 -0.55
C GLY A 32 29.59 10.01 0.67
N HIS A 33 30.85 10.43 0.47
CA HIS A 33 31.86 10.65 1.53
C HIS A 33 32.06 9.46 2.50
N GLY A 34 31.95 8.23 2.02
CA GLY A 34 32.05 7.03 2.85
C GLY A 34 30.86 6.83 3.81
N VAL A 35 29.80 7.61 3.66
CA VAL A 35 28.55 7.49 4.41
C VAL A 35 27.61 6.56 3.65
N PHE A 36 27.00 5.65 4.41
CA PHE A 36 26.06 4.66 3.91
C PHE A 36 24.77 4.72 4.71
N VAL A 37 23.64 4.52 4.04
CA VAL A 37 22.33 4.36 4.68
C VAL A 37 21.82 2.94 4.45
N ALA A 38 20.98 2.45 5.34
CA ALA A 38 20.31 1.17 5.15
C ALA A 38 19.44 1.22 3.89
N SER A 39 19.48 0.17 3.07
CA SER A 39 18.61 0.09 1.90
C SER A 39 17.15 -0.04 2.33
N PRO A 40 16.17 0.37 1.50
CA PRO A 40 14.74 0.23 1.84
C PRO A 40 14.35 -1.19 2.25
N ALA A 41 14.94 -2.20 1.60
CA ALA A 41 14.74 -3.60 1.94
C ALA A 41 15.29 -3.96 3.35
N LEU A 42 16.46 -3.43 3.73
CA LEU A 42 16.99 -3.63 5.07
C LEU A 42 16.17 -2.87 6.12
N CYS A 43 15.76 -1.63 5.84
CA CYS A 43 14.88 -0.85 6.70
C CYS A 43 13.57 -1.59 6.99
N PHE A 44 12.95 -2.18 5.96
CA PHE A 44 11.73 -2.98 6.12
C PHE A 44 11.95 -4.18 7.05
N LEU A 45 13.07 -4.88 6.91
CA LEU A 45 13.42 -6.01 7.79
C LEU A 45 13.65 -5.55 9.24
N GLN A 46 14.36 -4.44 9.44
CA GLN A 46 14.63 -3.89 10.77
C GLN A 46 13.36 -3.40 11.47
N ALA A 47 12.45 -2.77 10.72
CA ALA A 47 11.17 -2.26 11.22
C ALA A 47 10.25 -3.36 11.76
N ALA A 48 10.43 -4.61 11.31
CA ALA A 48 9.65 -5.77 11.73
C ALA A 48 9.66 -6.03 13.25
N ARG A 49 10.62 -5.44 13.98
CA ARG A 49 10.76 -5.59 15.44
C ARG A 49 10.02 -4.51 16.23
N SER A 50 9.62 -3.43 15.57
CA SER A 50 9.07 -2.24 16.22
C SER A 50 7.63 -1.95 15.78
N LEU A 51 7.22 -2.46 14.61
CA LEU A 51 5.90 -2.23 14.05
C LEU A 51 4.96 -3.40 14.34
N SER A 52 3.67 -3.08 14.54
CA SER A 52 2.62 -4.09 14.47
C SER A 52 2.52 -4.67 13.06
N TYR A 53 1.82 -5.80 12.92
CA TYR A 53 1.67 -6.45 11.61
C TYR A 53 1.05 -5.54 10.55
N PHE A 54 0.04 -4.76 10.92
CA PHE A 54 -0.64 -3.84 10.01
C PHE A 54 0.30 -2.71 9.57
N GLU A 55 0.93 -2.02 10.52
CA GLU A 55 1.88 -0.94 10.24
C GLU A 55 3.08 -1.43 9.41
N HIS A 56 3.50 -2.67 9.61
CA HIS A 56 4.58 -3.27 8.83
C HIS A 56 4.17 -3.52 7.38
N VAL A 57 2.93 -3.98 7.14
CA VAL A 57 2.40 -4.09 5.77
C VAL A 57 2.27 -2.71 5.13
N GLU A 58 1.75 -1.71 5.84
CA GLU A 58 1.64 -0.34 5.33
C GLU A 58 3.00 0.25 4.95
N LEU A 59 4.03 0.05 5.77
CA LEU A 59 5.39 0.44 5.41
C LEU A 59 5.83 -0.24 4.12
N GLY A 60 5.47 -1.52 3.92
CA GLY A 60 5.75 -2.24 2.69
C GLY A 60 5.10 -1.60 1.47
N TYR A 61 3.82 -1.21 1.58
CA TYR A 61 3.12 -0.47 0.54
C TYR A 61 3.74 0.90 0.27
N GLU A 62 4.14 1.63 1.32
CA GLU A 62 4.81 2.92 1.18
C GLU A 62 6.15 2.78 0.46
N LEU A 63 6.96 1.76 0.79
CA LEU A 63 8.25 1.50 0.12
C LEU A 63 8.09 1.01 -1.33
N CYS A 64 7.05 0.18 -1.59
CA CYS A 64 6.79 -0.43 -2.90
C CYS A 64 5.81 0.37 -3.77
N GLY A 65 5.31 1.49 -3.25
CA GLY A 65 4.44 2.42 -3.92
C GLY A 65 5.18 3.69 -4.36
N ALA A 66 4.41 4.63 -4.90
CA ALA A 66 4.87 5.91 -5.41
C ALA A 66 4.32 7.07 -4.56
N TYR A 67 4.28 6.89 -3.23
CA TYR A 67 3.88 7.91 -2.26
C TYR A 67 4.64 7.77 -0.95
N SER A 68 4.82 8.89 -0.23
CA SER A 68 5.36 8.93 1.12
C SER A 68 4.39 9.63 2.04
N ARG A 69 4.17 9.09 3.24
CA ARG A 69 3.38 9.77 4.26
C ARG A 69 4.20 10.92 4.84
N THR A 70 3.56 12.08 4.96
CA THR A 70 4.16 13.32 5.45
C THR A 70 3.18 13.92 6.47
N PRO A 71 3.22 13.44 7.72
CA PRO A 71 2.21 13.80 8.70
C PRO A 71 2.09 15.32 8.90
N GLY A 72 0.86 15.82 8.78
CA GLY A 72 0.53 17.25 8.92
C GLY A 72 0.92 18.15 7.73
N SER A 73 1.41 17.59 6.63
CA SER A 73 1.61 18.33 5.38
C SER A 73 0.45 18.07 4.42
N GLY A 74 -0.34 19.09 4.10
CA GLY A 74 -1.45 19.01 3.14
C GLY A 74 -2.42 17.87 3.45
N ASN A 75 -2.55 16.92 2.51
CA ASN A 75 -3.39 15.72 2.65
C ASN A 75 -2.76 14.59 3.50
N GLY A 76 -1.63 14.84 4.16
CA GLY A 76 -0.90 13.87 4.99
C GLY A 76 0.09 12.98 4.21
N PHE A 77 0.27 13.21 2.91
CA PHE A 77 1.22 12.48 2.07
C PHE A 77 1.62 13.27 0.82
N ILE A 78 2.72 12.86 0.19
CA ILE A 78 3.18 13.35 -1.11
C ILE A 78 3.39 12.18 -2.08
N ASN A 79 3.25 12.44 -3.38
CA ASN A 79 3.57 11.48 -4.42
C ASN A 79 5.07 11.50 -4.74
N ARG A 80 5.61 10.34 -5.09
CA ARG A 80 6.96 10.15 -5.60
C ARG A 80 6.91 9.73 -7.07
N TYR A 81 7.98 10.00 -7.80
CA TYR A 81 8.12 9.54 -9.18
C TYR A 81 8.40 8.03 -9.30
N SER A 82 8.92 7.40 -8.24
CA SER A 82 9.33 5.99 -8.28
C SER A 82 9.17 5.29 -6.93
N GLN A 83 9.17 3.96 -7.00
CA GLN A 83 9.23 3.06 -5.84
C GLN A 83 10.63 3.07 -5.24
N LEU A 84 10.71 2.89 -3.92
CA LEU A 84 12.00 2.78 -3.21
C LEU A 84 12.53 1.33 -3.26
N ALA A 85 11.64 0.35 -3.32
CA ALA A 85 11.96 -1.06 -3.54
C ALA A 85 10.78 -1.78 -4.17
N THR A 86 11.01 -3.00 -4.64
CA THR A 86 9.95 -3.92 -5.07
C THR A 86 9.72 -5.00 -4.00
N PRO A 87 8.52 -5.60 -3.91
CA PRO A 87 8.28 -6.70 -2.98
C PRO A 87 9.26 -7.86 -3.17
N LYS A 88 9.66 -8.13 -4.42
CA LYS A 88 10.67 -9.15 -4.77
C LYS A 88 12.05 -8.83 -4.22
N GLN A 89 12.50 -7.58 -4.30
CA GLN A 89 13.79 -7.16 -3.72
C GLN A 89 13.80 -7.32 -2.20
N ILE A 90 12.72 -6.93 -1.53
CA ILE A 90 12.58 -7.07 -0.08
C ILE A 90 12.60 -8.55 0.33
N ALA A 91 11.79 -9.40 -0.33
CA ALA A 91 11.76 -10.83 -0.07
C ALA A 91 13.13 -11.49 -0.29
N SER A 92 13.79 -11.17 -1.41
CA SER A 92 15.12 -11.71 -1.74
C SER A 92 16.18 -11.32 -0.70
N LEU A 93 16.15 -10.09 -0.18
CA LEU A 93 17.05 -9.70 0.90
C LEU A 93 16.76 -10.50 2.18
N CYS A 94 15.47 -10.64 2.53
CA CYS A 94 15.07 -11.42 3.71
C CYS A 94 15.49 -12.89 3.61
N ASP A 95 15.51 -13.48 2.42
CA ASP A 95 15.95 -14.86 2.20
C ASP A 95 17.46 -15.04 2.34
N LYS A 96 18.25 -14.05 1.92
CA LYS A 96 19.72 -14.05 2.11
C LYS A 96 20.13 -13.87 3.57
N LEU A 97 19.26 -13.28 4.39
CA LEU A 97 19.50 -12.97 5.79
C LEU A 97 18.80 -13.98 6.71
N GLU A 98 19.10 -15.28 6.56
CA GLU A 98 18.33 -16.39 7.14
C GLU A 98 18.06 -16.25 8.66
N TYR A 99 19.08 -15.85 9.42
CA TYR A 99 19.02 -15.72 10.88
C TYR A 99 18.69 -14.30 11.36
N ALA A 100 18.36 -13.38 10.46
CA ALA A 100 18.10 -12.01 10.82
C ALA A 100 16.87 -11.89 11.75
N PRO A 101 16.99 -11.16 12.87
CA PRO A 101 15.85 -10.92 13.73
C PRO A 101 14.75 -10.16 12.99
N GLY A 102 13.50 -10.62 13.13
CA GLY A 102 12.35 -10.03 12.42
C GLY A 102 12.08 -10.62 11.03
N ARG A 103 12.95 -11.49 10.49
CA ARG A 103 12.79 -12.10 9.15
C ARG A 103 11.42 -12.74 8.93
N LYS A 104 10.95 -13.57 9.88
CA LYS A 104 9.65 -14.25 9.76
C LYS A 104 8.48 -13.25 9.67
N ALA A 105 8.54 -12.15 10.43
CA ALA A 105 7.52 -11.11 10.40
C ALA A 105 7.59 -10.33 9.07
N ALA A 106 8.79 -9.98 8.60
CA ALA A 106 9.00 -9.33 7.30
C ALA A 106 8.48 -10.18 6.13
N LEU A 107 8.83 -11.46 6.07
CA LEU A 107 8.33 -12.37 5.05
C LEU A 107 6.80 -12.57 5.14
N ARG A 108 6.23 -12.52 6.35
CA ARG A 108 4.78 -12.57 6.51
C ARG A 108 4.12 -11.32 5.93
N ALA A 109 4.62 -10.13 6.26
CA ALA A 109 4.08 -8.85 5.82
C ALA A 109 4.22 -8.65 4.31
N ILE A 110 5.40 -8.92 3.74
CA ILE A 110 5.68 -8.65 2.32
C ILE A 110 4.79 -9.46 1.36
N ARG A 111 4.28 -10.63 1.79
CA ARG A 111 3.30 -11.43 1.02
C ARG A 111 1.95 -10.74 0.81
N ARG A 112 1.65 -9.71 1.59
CA ARG A 112 0.42 -8.90 1.47
C ARG A 112 0.64 -7.58 0.74
N VAL A 113 1.88 -7.26 0.35
CA VAL A 113 2.23 -5.98 -0.27
C VAL A 113 2.15 -6.11 -1.79
N LEU A 114 1.41 -5.19 -2.40
CA LEU A 114 1.37 -5.00 -3.84
C LEU A 114 2.19 -3.77 -4.23
N PRO A 115 2.93 -3.81 -5.35
CA PRO A 115 3.64 -2.63 -5.83
C PRO A 115 2.67 -1.59 -6.38
N ASN A 116 3.17 -0.39 -6.67
CA ASN A 116 2.49 0.67 -7.44
C ASN A 116 1.30 1.37 -6.78
N SER A 117 1.03 1.21 -5.48
CA SER A 117 0.07 2.11 -4.81
C SER A 117 0.57 3.55 -4.87
N LYS A 118 -0.30 4.51 -5.20
CA LYS A 118 0.01 5.94 -5.31
C LYS A 118 -0.56 6.79 -4.18
N SER A 119 -1.29 6.18 -3.25
CA SER A 119 -1.85 6.91 -2.11
C SER A 119 -2.11 6.01 -0.89
N PRO A 120 -2.17 6.61 0.30
CA PRO A 120 -2.76 6.02 1.50
C PRO A 120 -4.07 5.25 1.28
N ALA A 121 -5.00 5.82 0.51
CA ALA A 121 -6.34 5.28 0.34
C ALA A 121 -6.35 4.04 -0.58
N GLU A 122 -5.56 4.05 -1.64
CA GLU A 122 -5.33 2.87 -2.47
C GLU A 122 -4.69 1.73 -1.67
N THR A 123 -3.74 2.06 -0.78
CA THR A 123 -3.13 1.09 0.12
C THR A 123 -4.16 0.48 1.07
N ASP A 124 -5.04 1.30 1.67
CA ASP A 124 -6.12 0.79 2.53
C ASP A 124 -7.08 -0.13 1.76
N MET A 125 -7.46 0.25 0.55
CA MET A 125 -8.30 -0.56 -0.33
C MET A 125 -7.62 -1.89 -0.64
N ALA A 126 -6.35 -1.87 -1.07
CA ALA A 126 -5.57 -3.05 -1.36
C ALA A 126 -5.41 -3.96 -0.14
N ILE A 127 -5.07 -3.42 1.04
CA ILE A 127 -4.95 -4.17 2.29
C ILE A 127 -6.26 -4.87 2.63
N LYS A 128 -7.40 -4.16 2.59
CA LYS A 128 -8.71 -4.78 2.87
C LYS A 128 -9.01 -5.92 1.89
N ILE A 129 -8.71 -5.75 0.60
CA ILE A 129 -8.92 -6.77 -0.43
C ILE A 129 -8.05 -8.02 -0.18
N VAL A 130 -6.74 -7.84 0.01
CA VAL A 130 -5.76 -8.95 0.01
C VAL A 130 -5.56 -9.61 1.36
N PHE A 131 -5.88 -8.95 2.47
CA PHE A 131 -5.83 -9.56 3.80
C PHE A 131 -6.81 -10.72 3.86
N SER A 132 -6.41 -11.82 4.48
CA SER A 132 -7.30 -12.95 4.70
C SER A 132 -8.41 -12.61 5.70
N LEU A 133 -9.43 -13.48 5.77
CA LEU A 133 -10.51 -13.34 6.76
C LEU A 133 -10.00 -13.35 8.22
N ILE A 134 -8.87 -14.02 8.49
CA ILE A 134 -8.27 -14.02 9.83
C ILE A 134 -7.53 -12.72 10.16
N GLU A 135 -7.14 -11.97 9.14
CA GLU A 135 -6.50 -10.65 9.23
C GLU A 135 -7.53 -9.50 9.13
N GLY A 136 -8.82 -9.83 8.95
CA GLY A 136 -9.89 -8.85 8.82
C GLY A 136 -10.10 -8.31 7.40
N GLY A 137 -9.47 -8.91 6.39
CA GLY A 137 -9.73 -8.57 4.99
C GLY A 137 -10.77 -9.47 4.33
N TYR A 138 -10.78 -9.46 3.00
CA TYR A 138 -11.71 -10.21 2.15
C TYR A 138 -11.09 -11.47 1.53
N GLY A 139 -9.77 -11.59 1.55
CA GLY A 139 -9.04 -12.75 1.04
C GLY A 139 -9.25 -12.96 -0.46
N LEU A 140 -9.48 -11.88 -1.20
CA LEU A 140 -9.64 -11.94 -2.64
C LEU A 140 -8.27 -12.10 -3.32
N PRO A 141 -8.24 -12.61 -4.56
CA PRO A 141 -7.00 -12.71 -5.33
C PRO A 141 -6.34 -11.34 -5.45
N HIS A 142 -5.01 -11.33 -5.40
CA HIS A 142 -4.20 -10.13 -5.54
C HIS A 142 -4.54 -9.38 -6.84
N PRO A 143 -5.06 -8.14 -6.75
CA PRO A 143 -5.19 -7.29 -7.93
C PRO A 143 -3.85 -6.69 -8.36
N GLU A 144 -3.84 -6.07 -9.53
CA GLU A 144 -2.80 -5.15 -9.99
C GLU A 144 -3.17 -3.72 -9.57
N LEU A 145 -2.25 -3.00 -8.93
CA LEU A 145 -2.45 -1.58 -8.60
C LEU A 145 -1.85 -0.71 -9.69
N ASN A 146 -2.56 0.36 -10.07
CA ASN A 146 -2.11 1.33 -11.07
C ASN A 146 -1.54 0.67 -12.33
N GLY A 147 -2.16 -0.43 -12.75
CA GLY A 147 -1.71 -1.21 -13.90
C GLY A 147 -1.95 -0.47 -15.20
N GLU A 148 -0.96 -0.42 -16.09
CA GLU A 148 -1.15 0.23 -17.39
C GLU A 148 -2.17 -0.54 -18.23
N VAL A 149 -3.20 0.16 -18.73
CA VAL A 149 -4.14 -0.36 -19.72
C VAL A 149 -3.97 0.48 -20.99
N PRO A 150 -3.29 -0.06 -22.02
CA PRO A 150 -3.29 0.54 -23.35
C PRO A 150 -4.72 0.58 -23.88
N LEU A 151 -5.18 1.74 -24.34
CA LEU A 151 -6.52 1.90 -24.89
C LEU A 151 -6.56 1.47 -26.37
N THR A 152 -7.69 0.92 -26.82
CA THR A 152 -7.96 0.76 -28.25
C THR A 152 -8.14 2.12 -28.92
N ASP A 153 -8.02 2.21 -30.24
CA ASP A 153 -8.18 3.50 -30.95
C ASP A 153 -9.51 4.19 -30.62
N GLU A 154 -10.61 3.44 -30.59
CA GLU A 154 -11.93 3.94 -30.20
C GLU A 154 -11.95 4.46 -28.75
N ALA A 155 -11.42 3.68 -27.81
CA ALA A 155 -11.37 4.09 -26.41
C ALA A 155 -10.41 5.28 -26.19
N ALA A 156 -9.33 5.36 -26.96
CA ALA A 156 -8.37 6.45 -26.92
C ALA A 156 -8.96 7.76 -27.45
N GLN A 157 -9.79 7.68 -28.50
CA GLN A 157 -10.56 8.82 -29.00
C GLN A 157 -11.53 9.36 -27.95
N ILE A 158 -12.23 8.48 -27.23
CA ILE A 158 -13.11 8.87 -26.12
C ILE A 158 -12.29 9.51 -24.99
N ALA A 159 -11.19 8.87 -24.59
CA ALA A 159 -10.42 9.25 -23.42
C ALA A 159 -9.50 10.47 -23.63
N GLY A 160 -9.20 10.84 -24.87
CA GLY A 160 -8.18 11.83 -25.22
C GLY A 160 -6.75 11.39 -24.85
N LYS A 161 -6.51 10.10 -24.63
CA LYS A 161 -5.22 9.53 -24.20
C LYS A 161 -5.07 8.09 -24.67
N GLN A 162 -3.83 7.62 -24.78
CA GLN A 162 -3.52 6.27 -25.29
C GLN A 162 -3.50 5.18 -24.21
N ARG A 163 -3.52 5.56 -22.93
CA ARG A 163 -3.38 4.65 -21.80
C ARG A 163 -4.04 5.20 -20.55
N VAL A 164 -4.50 4.30 -19.69
CA VAL A 164 -5.06 4.62 -18.37
C VAL A 164 -4.48 3.71 -17.29
N TYR A 165 -4.63 4.12 -16.03
CA TYR A 165 -4.07 3.44 -14.87
C TYR A 165 -5.16 3.33 -13.80
N PRO A 166 -5.99 2.28 -13.81
CA PRO A 166 -6.99 2.07 -12.77
C PRO A 166 -6.30 1.82 -11.43
N ASP A 167 -6.87 2.36 -10.34
CA ASP A 167 -6.28 2.23 -9.00
C ASP A 167 -6.07 0.77 -8.58
N VAL A 168 -7.07 -0.07 -8.81
CA VAL A 168 -7.06 -1.51 -8.55
C VAL A 168 -7.69 -2.24 -9.73
N MET A 169 -7.05 -3.29 -10.24
CA MET A 169 -7.54 -4.03 -11.40
C MET A 169 -7.32 -5.55 -11.31
N TRP A 170 -8.34 -6.31 -11.70
CA TRP A 170 -8.21 -7.72 -12.09
C TRP A 170 -8.28 -7.79 -13.62
N ARG A 171 -7.09 -7.76 -14.24
CA ARG A 171 -6.93 -7.56 -15.69
C ARG A 171 -7.62 -8.64 -16.52
N LYS A 172 -7.49 -9.90 -16.09
CA LYS A 172 -8.07 -11.05 -16.80
C LYS A 172 -9.61 -11.03 -16.75
N GLU A 173 -10.16 -10.64 -15.60
CA GLU A 173 -11.60 -10.55 -15.36
C GLU A 173 -12.20 -9.22 -15.85
N LYS A 174 -11.37 -8.31 -16.37
CA LYS A 174 -11.74 -6.96 -16.81
C LYS A 174 -12.55 -6.21 -15.75
N LEU A 175 -12.04 -6.18 -14.52
CA LEU A 175 -12.66 -5.47 -13.40
C LEU A 175 -11.69 -4.44 -12.83
N CYS A 176 -12.18 -3.23 -12.61
CA CYS A 176 -11.44 -2.14 -11.96
C CYS A 176 -12.21 -1.61 -10.75
N LEU A 177 -11.48 -1.23 -9.71
CA LEU A 177 -11.96 -0.32 -8.67
C LEU A 177 -11.23 1.00 -8.80
N GLU A 178 -11.97 2.10 -8.66
CA GLU A 178 -11.45 3.46 -8.71
C GLU A 178 -11.82 4.17 -7.40
N TYR A 179 -10.83 4.74 -6.72
CA TYR A 179 -11.04 5.53 -5.52
C TYR A 179 -11.40 6.97 -5.91
N GLU A 180 -12.56 7.43 -5.46
CA GLU A 180 -13.02 8.79 -5.73
C GLU A 180 -12.65 9.70 -4.56
N SER A 181 -11.49 10.36 -4.61
CA SER A 181 -11.02 11.26 -3.56
C SER A 181 -11.88 12.52 -3.34
N HIS A 182 -12.89 12.75 -4.18
CA HIS A 182 -13.47 14.07 -4.43
C HIS A 182 -14.94 14.17 -4.01
N LEU A 183 -15.21 14.21 -2.69
CA LEU A 183 -16.59 14.25 -2.21
C LEU A 183 -17.23 15.65 -2.18
N HIS A 184 -16.49 16.77 -2.13
CA HIS A 184 -17.13 18.07 -1.84
C HIS A 184 -16.70 19.34 -2.60
N HIS A 185 -15.60 19.39 -3.35
CA HIS A 185 -15.20 20.62 -4.07
C HIS A 185 -14.39 20.31 -5.34
N GLU A 186 -15.06 19.88 -6.41
CA GLU A 186 -14.40 19.81 -7.73
C GLU A 186 -15.12 20.61 -8.80
N LEU A 187 -14.28 21.16 -9.68
CA LEU A 187 -14.67 21.81 -10.92
C LEU A 187 -15.33 20.78 -11.84
N ALA A 188 -16.25 21.22 -12.70
CA ALA A 188 -16.96 20.33 -13.62
C ALA A 188 -16.03 19.50 -14.53
N SER A 189 -14.80 19.99 -14.79
CA SER A 189 -13.78 19.33 -15.62
C SER A 189 -13.32 17.97 -15.09
N ASP A 190 -13.15 17.83 -13.77
CA ASP A 190 -12.57 16.62 -13.17
C ASP A 190 -13.58 15.46 -13.21
N ARG A 191 -14.85 15.76 -12.92
CA ARG A 191 -15.97 14.82 -13.08
C ARG A 191 -16.13 14.33 -14.53
N ILE A 192 -15.93 15.22 -15.50
CA ILE A 192 -16.00 14.87 -16.92
C ILE A 192 -14.85 13.92 -17.28
N SER A 193 -13.63 14.22 -16.84
CA SER A 193 -12.44 13.36 -17.06
C SER A 193 -12.65 11.94 -16.50
N ASP A 194 -13.25 11.82 -15.33
CA ASP A 194 -13.54 10.53 -14.69
C ASP A 194 -14.63 9.74 -15.39
N SER A 195 -15.70 10.40 -15.82
CA SER A 195 -16.75 9.79 -16.64
C SER A 195 -16.19 9.28 -17.96
N ILE A 196 -15.38 10.10 -18.64
CA ILE A 196 -14.72 9.76 -19.90
C ILE A 196 -13.80 8.54 -19.74
N ARG A 197 -12.98 8.52 -18.69
CA ARG A 197 -12.09 7.40 -18.37
C ARG A 197 -12.88 6.10 -18.14
N ARG A 198 -13.98 6.17 -17.40
CA ARG A 198 -14.86 5.02 -17.13
C ARG A 198 -15.50 4.50 -18.43
N ASN A 199 -15.95 5.41 -19.30
CA ASN A 199 -16.54 5.04 -20.59
C ASN A 199 -15.53 4.36 -21.50
N ALA A 200 -14.31 4.87 -21.60
CA ALA A 200 -13.24 4.27 -22.40
C ALA A 200 -12.90 2.83 -21.93
N LEU A 201 -12.77 2.62 -20.61
CA LEU A 201 -12.61 1.28 -20.04
C LEU A 201 -13.83 0.40 -20.33
N GLY A 202 -15.04 0.95 -20.22
CA GLY A 202 -16.29 0.29 -20.56
C GLY A 202 -16.35 -0.21 -22.00
N CYS A 203 -15.94 0.60 -22.99
CA CYS A 203 -15.84 0.21 -24.40
C CYS A 203 -14.92 -1.00 -24.62
N MET A 204 -13.88 -1.13 -23.80
CA MET A 204 -12.97 -2.27 -23.82
C MET A 204 -13.49 -3.50 -23.04
N GLY A 205 -14.70 -3.40 -22.50
CA GLY A 205 -15.36 -4.45 -21.72
C GLY A 205 -14.92 -4.50 -20.25
N PHE A 206 -14.28 -3.46 -19.73
CA PHE A 206 -14.00 -3.37 -18.30
C PHE A 206 -15.24 -2.92 -17.53
N LYS A 207 -15.51 -3.60 -16.43
CA LYS A 207 -16.41 -3.12 -15.40
C LYS A 207 -15.61 -2.25 -14.44
N VAL A 208 -16.08 -1.03 -14.18
CA VAL A 208 -15.46 -0.09 -13.24
C VAL A 208 -16.43 0.16 -12.09
N ILE A 209 -15.99 -0.10 -10.86
CA ILE A 209 -16.74 0.19 -9.64
C ILE A 209 -16.01 1.33 -8.90
N THR A 210 -16.74 2.37 -8.54
CA THR A 210 -16.18 3.48 -7.76
C THR A 210 -16.28 3.20 -6.27
N VAL A 211 -15.27 3.61 -5.51
CA VAL A 211 -15.25 3.53 -4.05
C VAL A 211 -15.00 4.93 -3.48
N THR A 212 -15.96 5.46 -2.74
CA THR A 212 -15.81 6.75 -2.07
C THR A 212 -15.08 6.61 -0.72
N PRO A 213 -14.55 7.71 -0.14
CA PRO A 213 -13.98 7.72 1.19
C PRO A 213 -14.94 7.21 2.28
N SER A 214 -16.25 7.49 2.18
CA SER A 214 -17.24 7.01 3.15
C SER A 214 -17.43 5.50 3.03
N GLN A 215 -17.56 4.99 1.81
CA GLN A 215 -17.69 3.57 1.53
C GLN A 215 -16.45 2.80 1.98
N LEU A 216 -15.24 3.34 1.75
CA LEU A 216 -14.00 2.73 2.21
C LEU A 216 -13.92 2.63 3.74
N LYS A 217 -14.49 3.58 4.49
CA LYS A 217 -14.52 3.57 5.96
C LYS A 217 -15.66 2.73 6.56
N SER A 218 -16.73 2.52 5.78
CA SER A 218 -17.93 1.81 6.20
C SER A 218 -17.76 0.31 5.93
N ILE A 219 -17.81 -0.52 6.98
CA ILE A 219 -17.70 -1.98 6.83
C ILE A 219 -18.84 -2.51 5.97
N THR A 220 -20.06 -2.03 6.20
CA THR A 220 -21.26 -2.50 5.51
C THR A 220 -21.25 -2.14 4.03
N GLU A 221 -20.96 -0.88 3.69
CA GLU A 221 -20.91 -0.44 2.29
C GLU A 221 -19.77 -1.12 1.54
N PHE A 222 -18.60 -1.22 2.16
CA PHE A 222 -17.47 -1.92 1.55
C PHE A 222 -17.73 -3.42 1.39
N ASP A 223 -18.48 -4.08 2.29
CA ASP A 223 -18.90 -5.48 2.14
C ASP A 223 -19.82 -5.67 0.92
N GLY A 224 -20.70 -4.70 0.65
CA GLY A 224 -21.50 -4.67 -0.57
C GLY A 224 -20.64 -4.60 -1.83
N ILE A 225 -19.67 -3.67 -1.87
CA ILE A 225 -18.74 -3.52 -2.99
C ILE A 225 -17.89 -4.79 -3.18
N MET A 226 -17.35 -5.35 -2.10
CA MET A 226 -16.56 -6.59 -2.18
C MET A 226 -17.40 -7.81 -2.58
N SER A 227 -18.68 -7.86 -2.21
CA SER A 227 -19.60 -8.89 -2.69
C SER A 227 -19.82 -8.78 -4.19
N GLU A 228 -19.94 -7.57 -4.72
CA GLU A 228 -20.02 -7.32 -6.16
C GLU A 228 -18.73 -7.72 -6.89
N VAL A 229 -17.57 -7.35 -6.33
CA VAL A 229 -16.25 -7.76 -6.83
C VAL A 229 -16.16 -9.28 -6.86
N ALA A 230 -16.43 -9.97 -5.74
CA ALA A 230 -16.33 -11.42 -5.67
C ALA A 230 -17.26 -12.12 -6.66
N ARG A 231 -18.48 -11.61 -6.84
CA ARG A 231 -19.41 -12.12 -7.87
C ARG A 231 -18.82 -12.00 -9.28
N HIS A 232 -18.19 -10.87 -9.60
CA HIS A 232 -17.55 -10.66 -10.90
C HIS A 232 -16.31 -11.54 -11.09
N LEU A 233 -15.53 -11.76 -10.03
CA LEU A 233 -14.41 -12.70 -10.00
C LEU A 233 -14.84 -14.17 -9.93
N LYS A 234 -16.16 -14.45 -9.86
CA LYS A 234 -16.73 -15.80 -9.71
C LYS A 234 -16.25 -16.53 -8.45
N ILE A 235 -16.02 -15.78 -7.38
CA ILE A 235 -15.57 -16.27 -6.07
C ILE A 235 -16.75 -16.30 -5.12
N ARG A 236 -16.96 -17.44 -4.48
CA ARG A 236 -17.98 -17.56 -3.43
C ARG A 236 -17.47 -16.93 -2.14
N MET A 237 -18.08 -15.82 -1.74
CA MET A 237 -17.91 -15.29 -0.39
C MET A 237 -18.72 -16.09 0.62
N ARG A 238 -18.13 -16.32 1.80
CA ARG A 238 -18.85 -16.89 2.94
C ARG A 238 -19.56 -15.76 3.68
N PRO A 239 -20.73 -16.02 4.28
CA PRO A 239 -21.37 -15.06 5.17
C PRO A 239 -20.41 -14.61 6.27
N THR A 240 -20.45 -13.32 6.58
CA THR A 240 -19.61 -12.72 7.62
C THR A 240 -20.04 -13.24 8.99
N SER A 241 -19.21 -14.07 9.62
CA SER A 241 -19.42 -14.48 11.02
C SER A 241 -19.11 -13.33 11.97
N LYS A 242 -19.62 -13.39 13.21
CA LYS A 242 -19.29 -12.42 14.27
C LYS A 242 -17.79 -12.20 14.42
N LYS A 243 -17.01 -13.28 14.42
CA LYS A 243 -15.54 -13.23 14.54
C LYS A 243 -14.87 -12.57 13.33
N THR A 244 -15.37 -12.79 12.12
CA THR A 244 -14.87 -12.12 10.92
C THR A 244 -15.21 -10.63 10.95
N PHE A 245 -16.41 -10.28 11.43
CA PHE A 245 -16.82 -8.88 11.60
C PHE A 245 -15.92 -8.16 12.61
N GLU A 246 -15.65 -8.75 13.78
CA GLU A 246 -14.76 -8.17 14.80
C GLU A 246 -13.34 -7.92 14.25
N ARG A 247 -12.81 -8.85 13.44
CA ARG A 247 -11.51 -8.69 12.79
C ARG A 247 -11.50 -7.59 11.74
N ARG A 248 -12.56 -7.49 10.93
CA ARG A 248 -12.76 -6.39 9.97
C ARG A 248 -12.86 -5.06 10.69
N PHE A 249 -13.57 -5.02 11.81
CA PHE A 249 -13.68 -3.83 12.66
C PHE A 249 -12.31 -3.40 13.17
N ALA A 250 -11.53 -4.33 13.75
CA ALA A 250 -10.18 -4.05 14.22
C ALA A 250 -9.25 -3.51 13.10
N LEU A 251 -9.33 -4.09 11.89
CA LEU A 251 -8.58 -3.59 10.73
C LEU A 251 -9.00 -2.16 10.35
N ASN A 252 -10.31 -1.87 10.29
CA ASN A 252 -10.79 -0.53 9.97
C ASN A 252 -10.42 0.49 11.06
N GLU A 253 -10.40 0.10 12.33
CA GLU A 253 -9.94 0.99 13.40
C GLU A 253 -8.44 1.25 13.34
N ALA A 254 -7.62 0.27 12.95
CA ALA A 254 -6.20 0.46 12.71
C ALA A 254 -5.96 1.45 11.56
N ILE A 255 -6.66 1.28 10.44
CA ILE A 255 -6.64 2.23 9.30
C ILE A 255 -7.06 3.63 9.76
N LYS A 256 -8.22 3.77 10.43
CA LYS A 256 -8.70 5.07 10.90
C LYS A 256 -7.74 5.73 11.88
N LYS A 257 -7.10 4.96 12.76
CA LYS A 257 -6.07 5.47 13.67
C LYS A 257 -4.91 6.05 12.88
N ARG A 258 -4.38 5.29 11.92
CA ARG A 258 -3.30 5.73 11.05
C ARG A 258 -3.69 6.99 10.27
N MET A 259 -4.88 7.03 9.65
CA MET A 259 -5.37 8.23 8.94
C MET A 259 -5.41 9.47 9.83
N ARG A 260 -5.82 9.34 11.10
CA ARG A 260 -5.79 10.47 12.05
C ARG A 260 -4.38 10.92 12.35
N ASP A 261 -3.44 9.98 12.45
CA ASP A 261 -2.04 10.28 12.74
C ASP A 261 -1.32 10.90 11.53
N ASP A 262 -1.65 10.50 10.31
CA ASP A 262 -1.14 11.11 9.05
C ASP A 262 -1.57 12.58 8.89
N LEU A 263 -2.63 13.03 9.56
CA LEU A 263 -3.09 14.43 9.53
C LEU A 263 -2.51 15.27 10.68
N LYS A 264 -1.86 14.66 11.67
CA LYS A 264 -1.27 15.38 12.79
C LYS A 264 0.12 15.92 12.39
N PRO A 265 0.38 17.22 12.58
CA PRO A 265 1.72 17.76 12.45
C PRO A 265 2.71 17.04 13.35
N THR A 266 3.86 16.65 12.79
CA THR A 266 5.02 16.22 13.56
C THR A 266 5.82 17.42 14.05
N GLU A 267 6.50 17.29 15.19
CA GLU A 267 7.42 18.33 15.71
C GLU A 267 8.56 18.67 14.73
N TRP A 268 8.82 17.77 13.78
CA TRP A 268 9.72 17.97 12.65
C TRP A 268 8.88 18.27 11.41
N PRO A 269 8.81 19.53 10.96
CA PRO A 269 8.17 19.82 9.69
C PRO A 269 9.08 19.25 8.60
N TYR A 270 8.55 18.30 7.81
CA TYR A 270 9.17 17.92 6.55
C TYR A 270 9.01 19.13 5.60
N ILE A 271 9.98 20.04 5.64
CA ILE A 271 10.12 21.17 4.70
C ILE A 271 11.17 20.79 3.66
#